data_AF-A0A528TMM0-F1
#
_entry.id   AF-A0A528TMM0-F1
#
_cell.length_a   1.000
_cell.length_b   1.000
_cell.length_c   1.000
_cell.angle_alpha   90.00
_cell.angle_beta   90.00
_cell.angle_gamma   90.00
#
_symmetry.space_group_name_H-M   'P 1'
#
loop_
_entity.id
_entity.type
_entity.pdbx_description
1 polymer ?
#
loop_
_entity_poly.entity_id
_entity_poly.type
_entity_poly.pdbx_seq_one_letter_code
_entity_poly.pdbx_strand_id
1 'polypeptide(L)'
;TVLASSPYHEPSLVFLVGTKTVLTDVDGVAKHLLADPTCALGLALVKEEQKLNELLAGQGKSAKRLTEIDGLNYSSGDKLALGLYRVAQ
;
A
#
# COMPACT_ATOMS: atom_id res chain seq x y z
N THR A 1 12.05 7.39 -2.93
CA THR A 1 10.90 6.66 -2.41
C THR A 1 9.86 6.50 -3.51
N VAL A 2 9.49 5.27 -3.85
CA VAL A 2 8.47 4.96 -4.87
C VAL A 2 7.29 4.28 -4.16
N LEU A 3 6.07 4.67 -4.51
CA LEU A 3 4.84 4.13 -3.95
C LEU A 3 4.32 2.97 -4.82
N ALA A 4 3.94 1.85 -4.19
CA ALA A 4 3.03 0.88 -4.77
C ALA A 4 1.65 1.00 -4.13
N SER A 5 0.56 0.97 -4.90
CA SER A 5 -0.81 1.17 -4.38
C SER A 5 -1.77 0.04 -4.78
N SER A 6 -2.57 -0.43 -3.81
CA SER A 6 -3.59 -1.48 -3.93
C SER A 6 -4.88 -1.14 -3.18
N PRO A 7 -6.07 -1.37 -3.77
CA PRO A 7 -6.42 -1.22 -5.16
C PRO A 7 -6.82 0.23 -5.48
N TYR A 8 -6.39 1.20 -4.66
CA TYR A 8 -6.73 2.61 -4.86
C TYR A 8 -5.98 3.20 -6.07
N HIS A 9 -6.63 3.16 -7.24
CA HIS A 9 -6.04 3.53 -8.53
C HIS A 9 -6.62 4.85 -9.06
N GLU A 10 -7.00 5.78 -8.18
CA GLU A 10 -7.52 7.06 -8.64
C GLU A 10 -6.45 7.85 -9.42
N PRO A 11 -6.80 8.47 -10.57
CA PRO A 11 -5.83 9.22 -11.37
C PRO A 11 -5.12 10.34 -10.58
N SER A 12 -5.83 10.94 -9.62
CA SER A 12 -5.33 11.95 -8.68
C SER A 12 -4.08 11.49 -7.92
N LEU A 13 -3.94 10.20 -7.61
CA LEU A 13 -2.82 9.65 -6.86
C LEU A 13 -1.50 9.85 -7.62
N VAL A 14 -1.47 9.55 -8.92
CA VAL A 14 -0.26 9.68 -9.74
C VAL A 14 0.15 11.15 -9.89
N PHE A 15 -0.80 12.08 -9.89
CA PHE A 15 -0.50 13.52 -9.86
C PHE A 15 0.11 13.96 -8.52
N LEU A 16 -0.30 13.35 -7.41
CA LEU A 16 0.21 13.67 -6.08
C LEU A 16 1.60 13.09 -5.80
N VAL A 17 1.82 11.81 -6.10
CA VAL A 17 3.05 11.08 -5.72
C VAL A 17 4.00 10.78 -6.89
N GLY A 18 3.62 11.18 -8.11
CA GLY A 18 4.45 11.12 -9.30
C GLY A 18 4.25 9.86 -10.15
N THR A 19 4.75 9.94 -11.39
CA THR A 19 4.53 8.95 -12.46
C THR A 19 5.26 7.62 -12.28
N LYS A 20 6.16 7.53 -11.29
CA LYS A 20 6.82 6.27 -10.92
C LYS A 20 5.94 5.38 -10.02
N THR A 21 4.77 5.85 -9.63
CA THR A 21 3.83 5.10 -8.79
C THR A 21 3.42 3.80 -9.48
N VAL A 22 3.54 2.69 -8.76
CA VAL A 22 3.16 1.36 -9.23
C VAL A 22 1.73 1.09 -8.80
N LEU A 23 0.80 1.11 -9.74
CA LEU A 23 -0.59 0.70 -9.52
C LEU A 23 -0.67 -0.83 -9.62
N THR A 24 -1.06 -1.50 -8.53
CA THR A 24 -0.96 -2.95 -8.42
C THR A 24 -1.99 -3.50 -7.41
N ASP A 25 -1.82 -4.75 -6.98
CA ASP A 25 -2.59 -5.40 -5.92
C ASP A 25 -1.74 -5.59 -4.66
N VAL A 26 -2.31 -6.16 -3.60
CA VAL A 26 -1.61 -6.34 -2.31
C VAL A 26 -0.37 -7.23 -2.46
N ASP A 27 -0.39 -8.19 -3.39
CA ASP A 27 0.75 -9.05 -3.72
C ASP A 27 1.87 -8.23 -4.38
N GLY A 28 1.54 -7.32 -5.28
CA GLY A 28 2.47 -6.36 -5.87
C GLY A 28 3.02 -5.36 -4.85
N VAL A 29 2.20 -4.89 -3.91
CA VAL A 29 2.66 -4.05 -2.79
C VAL A 29 3.69 -4.81 -1.94
N ALA A 30 3.41 -6.07 -1.58
CA ALA A 30 4.35 -6.90 -0.84
C ALA A 30 5.68 -7.07 -1.61
N LYS A 31 5.62 -7.40 -2.90
CA LYS A 31 6.82 -7.52 -3.76
C LYS A 31 7.62 -6.23 -3.81
N HIS A 32 6.95 -5.08 -3.94
CA HIS A 32 7.59 -3.76 -3.97
C HIS A 32 8.29 -3.42 -2.66
N LEU A 33 7.65 -3.68 -1.52
CA LEU A 33 8.23 -3.50 -0.19
C LEU A 33 9.43 -4.42 0.06
N LEU A 34 9.39 -5.65 -0.46
CA LEU A 34 10.51 -6.59 -0.34
C LEU A 34 11.70 -6.22 -1.22
N ALA A 35 11.45 -5.65 -2.40
CA ALA A 35 12.48 -5.25 -3.35
C ALA A 35 13.34 -4.07 -2.85
N ASP A 36 12.75 -3.13 -2.11
CA ASP A 36 13.48 -2.04 -1.44
C ASP A 36 12.93 -1.78 -0.02
N PRO A 37 13.35 -2.59 0.97
CA PRO A 37 12.84 -2.50 2.33
C PRO A 37 13.14 -1.16 3.03
N THR A 38 14.11 -0.41 2.51
CA THR A 38 14.56 0.85 3.12
C THR A 38 13.76 2.05 2.64
N CYS A 39 13.41 2.09 1.35
CA CYS A 39 12.83 3.28 0.73
C CYS A 39 11.50 3.04 0.00
N ALA A 40 11.01 1.80 -0.09
CA ALA A 40 9.68 1.53 -0.65
C ALA A 40 8.57 1.93 0.31
N LEU A 41 7.47 2.43 -0.26
CA LEU A 41 6.21 2.63 0.45
C LEU A 41 5.11 1.81 -0.24
N GLY A 42 4.21 1.28 0.56
CA GLY A 42 3.00 0.59 0.11
C GLY A 42 1.75 1.30 0.60
N LEU A 43 0.78 1.54 -0.28
CA LEU A 43 -0.57 1.95 0.08
C LEU A 43 -1.48 0.76 -0.15
N ALA A 44 -2.17 0.28 0.88
CA ALA A 44 -3.09 -0.85 0.78
C ALA A 44 -4.36 -0.57 1.59
N LEU A 45 -5.45 -1.27 1.30
CA LEU A 45 -6.62 -1.20 2.18
C LEU A 45 -6.27 -1.83 3.53
N VAL A 46 -6.72 -1.21 4.62
CA VAL A 46 -6.51 -1.71 5.98
C VAL A 46 -7.05 -3.13 6.16
N LYS A 47 -8.17 -3.46 5.51
CA LYS A 47 -8.72 -4.83 5.50
C LYS A 47 -7.81 -5.88 4.86
N GLU A 48 -6.85 -5.46 4.03
CA GLU A 48 -5.86 -6.34 3.37
C GLU A 48 -4.54 -6.42 4.14
N GLU A 49 -4.40 -5.71 5.27
CA GLU A 49 -3.17 -5.68 6.06
C GLU A 49 -2.73 -7.06 6.54
N GLN A 50 -3.68 -7.91 6.94
CA GLN A 50 -3.36 -9.27 7.37
C GLN A 50 -2.69 -10.05 6.23
N LYS A 51 -3.27 -9.99 5.02
CA LYS A 51 -2.69 -10.64 3.83
C LYS A 51 -1.31 -10.05 3.49
N LEU A 52 -1.15 -8.73 3.59
CA LEU A 52 0.15 -8.08 3.39
C LEU A 52 1.20 -8.60 4.38
N ASN A 53 0.86 -8.72 5.67
CA ASN A 53 1.75 -9.26 6.70
C ASN A 53 2.10 -10.72 6.45
N GLU A 54 1.14 -11.57 6.05
CA GLU A 54 1.38 -12.98 5.70
C GLU A 54 2.38 -13.10 4.53
N LEU A 55 2.22 -12.28 3.49
CA LEU A 55 3.14 -12.24 2.34
C LEU A 55 4.56 -11.81 2.73
N LEU A 56 4.70 -10.83 3.63
CA LEU A 56 6.00 -10.38 4.11
C LEU A 56 6.63 -11.39 5.08
N ALA A 57 5.82 -12.06 5.90
CA ALA A 57 6.27 -13.05 6.88
C ALA A 57 6.93 -14.25 6.20
N GLY A 58 6.48 -14.61 4.98
CA GLY A 58 7.15 -15.61 4.14
C GLY A 58 8.62 -15.30 3.82
N GLN A 59 9.06 -14.06 4.02
CA GLN A 59 10.44 -13.59 3.85
C GLN A 59 11.06 -13.09 5.17
N GLY A 60 10.47 -13.44 6.32
CA GLY A 60 10.94 -13.03 7.65
C GLY A 60 10.78 -11.54 7.94
N LYS A 61 9.89 -10.83 7.24
CA LYS A 61 9.61 -9.40 7.40
C LYS A 61 8.17 -9.17 7.85
N SER A 62 7.87 -7.97 8.33
CA SER A 62 6.50 -7.55 8.63
C SER A 62 6.25 -6.13 8.12
N ALA A 63 4.98 -5.77 7.92
CA ALA A 63 4.60 -4.41 7.58
C ALA A 63 4.46 -3.57 8.85
N LYS A 64 4.97 -2.34 8.81
CA LYS A 64 4.66 -1.30 9.79
C LYS A 64 3.73 -0.27 9.15
N ARG A 65 2.52 -0.13 9.70
CA ARG A 65 1.60 0.97 9.34
C ARG A 65 2.19 2.28 9.85
N LEU A 66 2.36 3.23 8.93
CA LEU A 66 2.83 4.60 9.21
C LEU A 66 1.67 5.52 9.55
N THR A 67 0.57 5.38 8.82
CA THR A 67 -0.66 6.14 9.03
C THR A 67 -1.83 5.41 8.36
N GLU A 68 -3.03 5.85 8.70
CA GLU A 68 -4.29 5.42 8.11
C GLU A 68 -5.05 6.63 7.61
N ILE A 69 -5.67 6.48 6.45
CA ILE A 69 -6.44 7.52 5.76
C ILE A 69 -7.82 6.94 5.53
N ASP A 70 -8.79 7.46 6.27
CA ASP A 70 -10.20 7.17 6.06
C ASP A 70 -10.72 7.95 4.85
N GLY A 71 -11.54 7.29 4.05
CA GLY A 71 -12.11 7.84 2.84
C GLY A 71 -13.50 7.30 2.55
N LEU A 72 -14.12 7.92 1.57
CA LEU A 72 -15.40 7.49 1.00
C LEU A 72 -15.20 7.38 -0.51
N ASN A 73 -15.57 6.25 -1.09
CA ASN A 73 -15.69 6.17 -2.53
C ASN A 73 -16.86 7.07 -2.94
N TYR A 74 -16.59 8.17 -3.64
CA TYR A 74 -17.62 9.12 -4.03
C TYR A 74 -18.69 8.51 -4.94
N SER A 75 -18.31 7.52 -5.76
CA SER A 75 -19.22 6.89 -6.73
C SER A 75 -20.12 5.85 -6.10
N SER A 76 -19.60 5.00 -5.20
CA SER A 76 -20.37 3.91 -4.58
C SER A 76 -20.90 4.26 -3.18
N GLY A 77 -20.33 5.26 -2.51
CA GLY A 77 -20.61 5.57 -1.11
C GLY A 77 -19.95 4.61 -0.12
N ASP A 78 -19.08 3.69 -0.58
CA ASP A 78 -18.41 2.75 0.30
C ASP A 78 -17.35 3.45 1.15
N LYS A 79 -17.30 3.09 2.44
CA LYS A 79 -16.20 3.51 3.30
C LYS A 79 -14.91 2.79 2.90
N LEU A 80 -13.82 3.55 2.84
CA LEU A 80 -12.49 3.07 2.55
C LEU A 80 -11.57 3.43 3.72
N ALA A 81 -10.66 2.54 4.04
CA ALA A 81 -9.58 2.80 4.99
C ALA A 81 -8.28 2.36 4.32
N LEU A 82 -7.40 3.33 4.05
CA LEU A 82 -6.11 3.10 3.38
C LEU A 82 -4.99 3.20 4.41
N GLY A 83 -4.18 2.15 4.53
CA GLY A 83 -2.96 2.17 5.31
C GLY A 83 -1.76 2.50 4.44
N LEU A 84 -0.88 3.37 4.94
CA LEU A 84 0.46 3.56 4.38
C LEU A 84 1.45 2.69 5.14
N TYR A 85 2.26 1.94 4.41
CA TYR A 85 3.11 0.88 4.94
C TYR A 85 4.56 1.03 4.50
N ARG A 86 5.45 0.54 5.38
CA ARG A 86 6.84 0.20 5.05
C ARG A 86 7.20 -1.13 5.71
N VAL A 87 8.36 -1.70 5.37
CA VAL A 87 8.89 -2.86 6.10
C VAL A 87 9.30 -2.43 7.53
N ALA A 88 8.94 -3.23 8.54
CA ALA A 88 9.40 -3.05 9.91
C ALA A 88 10.91 -3.34 9.99
N GLN A 89 11.64 -2.50 10.74
CA GLN A 89 13.07 -2.69 11.00
C GLN A 89 13.29 -3.68 12.13
#